data_AF-A0A7X2SY07-F1
#
_entry.id   AF-A0A7X2SY07-F1
#
_cell.length_a   1.000
_cell.length_b   1.000
_cell.length_c   1.000
_cell.angle_alpha   90.00
_cell.angle_beta   90.00
_cell.angle_gamma   90.00
#
_symmetry.space_group_name_H-M   'P 1'
#
loop_
_entity.id
_entity.type
_entity.pdbx_description
1 polymer ?
#
loop_
_entity_poly.entity_id
_entity_poly.type
_entity_poly.pdbx_seq_one_letter_code
_entity_poly.pdbx_strand_id
1 'polypeptide(L)'
;FSDHQDAVAWSPRGLFFTSGTQEGLPFDRVMGELSRKLQLRQAGDHSIAAWDSVNRNSPIPGNKGQSFFIRDLLSDLIFKESGLAGSNRRWEYRNQLFHWIGYGVLAGALLIASSLWGISYYQNQQYLQQVAARVPLIREQSQQVIHQPADNIFDLLPFLNNLVKLPLSARFSLDNPPLTMRAGLYRGNQISDAAWVLYQNALKSLLLPRVAQQITNILRNDPGDDNAYSRNALRAYQMLYQPRNYDGEFLRAWLLQNLQRSLPDTVSARDLQQLDWHLSQLLDQQIQSSPYARDNALMMRKLAENLKIADQAGGMLAVAPRHPAPQSNSHSE
;
A
#
# COMPACT_ATOMS: atom_id res chain seq x y z
N PHE A 1 -4.59 30.79 22.06
CA PHE A 1 -4.08 31.99 22.75
C PHE A 1 -2.61 31.75 23.03
N SER A 2 -1.78 32.58 22.42
CA SER A 2 -0.33 32.52 22.38
C SER A 2 0.27 32.51 23.79
N ASP A 3 1.16 31.55 24.01
CA ASP A 3 1.98 31.40 25.20
C ASP A 3 3.04 32.51 25.17
N HIS A 4 2.85 33.53 26.00
CA HIS A 4 3.86 34.55 26.24
C HIS A 4 4.99 33.91 27.05
N GLN A 5 5.94 33.32 26.33
CA GLN A 5 7.34 33.35 26.73
C GLN A 5 7.72 34.82 27.01
N ASP A 6 8.43 35.04 28.12
CA ASP A 6 8.97 36.33 28.60
C ASP A 6 8.10 37.13 29.59
N ALA A 7 7.25 36.47 30.37
CA ALA A 7 6.97 37.01 31.71
C ALA A 7 8.16 36.68 32.60
N VAL A 8 9.11 37.62 32.74
CA VAL A 8 10.08 37.61 33.85
C VAL A 8 9.25 37.32 35.10
N ALA A 9 9.42 36.15 35.71
CA ALA A 9 8.74 35.83 36.94
C ALA A 9 9.36 36.73 38.02
N TRP A 10 8.73 37.87 38.30
CA TRP A 10 9.09 38.69 39.45
C TRP A 10 8.74 37.86 40.68
N SER A 11 9.68 37.03 41.14
CA SER A 11 9.55 36.38 42.43
C SER A 11 9.74 37.47 43.49
N PRO A 12 8.71 37.84 44.25
CA PRO A 12 8.89 38.80 45.34
C PRO A 12 9.93 38.21 46.29
N ARG A 13 11.03 38.94 46.52
CA ARG A 13 12.13 38.48 47.40
C ARG A 13 11.68 38.30 48.86
N GLY A 14 10.51 38.83 49.21
CA GLY A 14 9.85 38.64 50.49
C GLY A 14 8.77 39.69 50.71
N LEU A 15 7.84 39.41 51.61
CA LEU A 15 6.90 40.38 52.16
C LEU A 15 7.33 40.66 53.60
N PHE A 16 7.59 41.93 53.93
CA PHE A 16 8.03 42.34 55.26
C PHE A 16 6.86 42.96 56.02
N PHE A 17 6.48 42.36 57.14
CA PHE A 17 5.45 42.88 58.04
C PHE A 17 6.10 43.57 59.24
N THR A 18 5.66 44.79 59.56
CA THR A 18 6.04 45.50 60.79
C THR A 18 4.77 45.80 61.60
N SER A 19 4.82 45.60 62.91
CA SER A 19 3.70 45.91 63.81
C SER A 19 4.22 46.73 64.97
N GLY A 20 3.48 47.77 65.34
CA GLY A 20 3.76 48.57 66.53
C GLY A 20 3.53 47.74 67.79
N THR A 21 4.45 47.84 68.75
CA THR A 21 4.31 47.28 70.09
C THR A 21 3.69 48.31 71.01
N GLN A 22 2.63 47.95 71.74
CA GLN A 22 2.10 48.81 72.80
C GLN A 22 2.97 48.67 74.05
N GLU A 23 3.77 49.70 74.35
CA GLU A 23 4.37 49.87 75.66
C GLU A 23 3.37 50.65 76.51
N GLY A 24 2.79 50.00 77.53
CA GLY A 24 1.84 50.67 78.41
C GLY A 24 2.60 51.46 79.46
N LEU A 25 2.61 52.80 79.38
CA LEU A 25 3.13 53.80 80.37
C LEU A 25 4.50 54.49 80.07
N PRO A 26 4.89 54.81 78.82
CA PRO A 26 6.11 55.58 78.55
C PRO A 26 6.00 57.05 78.98
N PHE A 27 4.80 57.62 78.89
CA PHE A 27 4.55 59.03 79.23
C PHE A 27 4.84 59.33 80.71
N ASP A 28 4.64 58.35 81.58
CA ASP A 28 4.62 58.58 83.04
C ASP A 28 6.02 58.59 83.62
N ARG A 29 6.93 57.85 82.99
CA ARG A 29 8.38 57.92 83.25
C ARG A 29 8.91 59.31 82.94
N VAL A 30 8.49 59.90 81.83
CA VAL A 30 8.92 61.25 81.44
C VAL A 30 8.30 62.30 82.36
N MET A 31 7.01 62.17 82.69
CA MET A 31 6.34 63.08 83.61
C MET A 31 6.90 63.00 85.05
N GLY A 32 7.24 61.81 85.53
CA GLY A 32 7.89 61.63 86.84
C GLY A 32 9.32 62.17 86.92
N GLU A 33 10.09 62.13 85.82
CA GLU A 33 11.38 62.84 85.77
C GLU A 33 11.22 64.36 85.73
N LEU A 34 10.24 64.87 84.97
CA LEU A 34 10.01 66.30 84.81
C LEU A 34 9.54 66.94 86.13
N SER A 35 8.58 66.32 86.83
CA SER A 35 8.09 66.77 88.14
C SER A 35 9.21 66.92 89.16
N ARG A 36 10.14 65.95 89.19
CA ARG A 36 11.30 65.94 90.10
C ARG A 36 12.33 67.01 89.78
N LYS A 37 12.58 67.30 88.49
CA LYS A 37 13.46 68.41 88.09
C LYS A 37 12.89 69.77 88.47
N LEU A 38 11.57 69.90 88.48
CA LEU A 38 10.86 71.13 88.81
C LEU A 38 10.59 71.30 90.33
N GLN A 39 10.97 70.32 91.17
CA GLN A 39 10.80 70.33 92.63
C GLN A 39 9.40 70.76 93.10
N LEU A 40 8.36 70.36 92.35
CA LEU A 40 6.99 70.70 92.70
C LEU A 40 6.63 70.05 94.04
N ARG A 41 6.10 70.85 94.99
CA ARG A 41 5.72 70.38 96.33
C ARG A 41 4.64 69.30 96.19
N GLN A 42 4.96 68.08 96.59
CA GLN A 42 4.04 66.95 96.68
C GLN A 42 2.91 67.29 97.65
N ALA A 43 1.72 67.58 97.12
CA ALA A 43 0.50 67.67 97.89
C ALA A 43 0.03 66.25 98.22
N GLY A 44 -0.33 66.03 99.48
CA GLY A 44 -0.60 64.73 100.07
C GLY A 44 -1.74 63.94 99.43
N ASP A 45 -1.78 62.67 99.84
CA ASP A 45 -2.78 61.62 99.65
C ASP A 45 -3.96 61.95 98.70
N HIS A 46 -4.05 61.12 97.65
CA HIS A 46 -5.11 61.03 96.64
C HIS A 46 -4.82 61.73 95.30
N SER A 47 -3.98 61.12 94.48
CA SER A 47 -4.09 61.23 93.02
C SER A 47 -4.36 59.84 92.42
N ILE A 48 -5.34 59.78 91.51
CA ILE A 48 -5.93 58.54 90.96
C ILE A 48 -4.99 57.87 89.93
N ALA A 49 -3.73 58.30 89.85
CA ALA A 49 -2.74 57.71 88.97
C ALA A 49 -1.35 57.81 89.61
N ALA A 50 -0.79 56.64 89.93
CA ALA A 50 0.47 56.45 90.63
C ALA A 50 1.70 56.72 89.74
N TRP A 51 1.75 57.89 89.09
CA TRP A 51 2.89 58.26 88.25
C TRP A 51 4.15 58.61 89.07
N ASP A 52 3.98 58.96 90.35
CA ASP A 52 5.06 59.41 91.25
C ASP A 52 5.77 58.24 91.99
N SER A 53 5.25 57.00 91.88
CA SER A 53 5.82 55.81 92.53
C SER A 53 6.79 55.00 91.65
N VAL A 54 7.11 55.48 90.45
CA VAL A 54 8.02 54.78 89.52
C VAL A 54 9.47 55.05 89.91
N ASN A 55 10.00 54.24 90.83
CA ASN A 55 11.39 54.35 91.30
C ASN A 55 12.33 53.40 90.55
N ARG A 56 13.62 53.76 90.41
CA ARG A 56 14.64 52.93 89.72
C ARG A 56 14.81 51.55 90.38
N ASN A 57 14.45 51.44 91.66
CA ASN A 57 14.60 50.23 92.47
C ASN A 57 13.38 49.29 92.43
N SER A 58 12.29 49.68 91.76
CA SER A 58 11.09 48.85 91.58
C SER A 58 10.46 49.14 90.21
N PRO A 59 10.99 48.54 89.13
CA PRO A 59 10.43 48.69 87.80
C PRO A 59 9.02 48.07 87.77
N ILE A 60 8.02 48.80 87.29
CA ILE A 60 6.76 48.20 86.82
C ILE A 60 7.18 47.09 85.84
N PRO A 61 6.77 45.83 86.01
CA PRO A 61 7.14 44.76 85.09
C PRO A 61 6.74 45.24 83.70
N GLY A 62 7.72 45.47 82.83
CA GLY A 62 7.46 45.92 81.48
C GLY A 62 6.49 44.92 80.89
N ASN A 63 5.26 45.35 80.60
CA ASN A 63 4.32 44.49 79.89
C ASN A 63 5.04 44.09 78.62
N LYS A 64 5.43 42.81 78.53
CA LYS A 64 6.18 42.25 77.42
C LYS A 64 5.50 42.74 76.16
N GLY A 65 6.15 43.56 75.33
CA GLY A 65 5.51 44.24 74.21
C GLY A 65 4.65 43.26 73.42
N GLN A 66 3.33 43.37 73.55
CA GLN A 66 2.41 42.42 72.95
C GLN A 66 2.17 42.85 71.50
N SER A 67 2.76 42.11 70.56
CA SER A 67 2.48 42.25 69.14
C SER A 67 1.24 41.41 68.81
N PHE A 68 0.06 42.03 68.84
CA PHE A 68 -1.20 41.33 68.59
C PHE A 68 -1.39 41.01 67.10
N PHE A 69 -1.11 41.97 66.21
CA PHE A 69 -1.43 41.81 64.79
C PHE A 69 -0.60 40.74 64.09
N ILE A 70 0.74 40.79 64.19
CA ILE A 70 1.60 39.82 63.47
C ILE A 70 1.39 38.41 64.00
N ARG A 71 1.24 38.27 65.33
CA ARG A 71 1.04 36.95 65.93
C ARG A 71 -0.26 36.34 65.41
N ASP A 72 -1.37 37.05 65.56
CA ASP A 72 -2.69 36.50 65.26
C ASP A 72 -2.86 36.33 63.72
N LEU A 73 -2.34 37.24 62.89
CA LEU A 73 -2.31 37.08 61.41
C LEU A 73 -1.54 35.82 60.98
N LEU A 74 -0.34 35.58 61.54
CA LEU A 74 0.48 34.43 61.18
C LEU A 74 -0.12 33.13 61.72
N SER A 75 -0.46 33.08 63.01
CA SER A 75 -0.92 31.84 63.64
C SER A 75 -2.35 31.46 63.29
N ASP A 76 -3.26 32.42 63.19
CA ASP A 76 -4.69 32.13 63.01
C ASP A 76 -5.16 32.19 61.57
N LEU A 77 -4.46 32.89 60.68
CA LEU A 77 -4.85 32.97 59.27
C LEU A 77 -3.82 32.28 58.37
N ILE A 78 -2.60 32.82 58.27
CA ILE A 78 -1.63 32.38 57.25
C ILE A 78 -1.21 30.91 57.45
N PHE A 79 -0.85 30.49 58.66
CA PHE A 79 -0.45 29.10 58.90
C PHE A 79 -1.63 28.13 58.84
N LYS A 80 -2.81 28.52 59.35
CA LYS A 80 -4.02 27.69 59.26
C LYS A 80 -4.51 27.50 57.82
N GLU A 81 -4.36 28.52 56.97
CA GLU A 81 -4.78 28.48 55.56
C GLU A 81 -3.67 28.09 54.58
N SER A 82 -2.43 27.87 55.05
CA SER A 82 -1.27 27.50 54.23
C SER A 82 -1.46 26.23 53.38
N GLY A 83 -2.42 25.37 53.74
CA GLY A 83 -2.78 24.18 52.97
C GLY A 83 -3.61 24.43 51.71
N LEU A 84 -4.17 25.63 51.52
CA LEU A 84 -5.00 26.00 50.37
C LEU A 84 -4.17 26.37 49.13
N ALA A 85 -2.95 26.86 49.31
CA ALA A 85 -2.04 27.27 48.24
C ALA A 85 -1.00 26.19 47.88
N GLY A 86 -1.25 24.92 48.23
CA GLY A 86 -0.37 23.80 47.90
C GLY A 86 -0.79 23.14 46.59
N SER A 87 0.16 22.92 45.68
CA SER A 87 -0.08 22.05 44.52
C SER A 87 -0.41 20.63 45.01
N ASN A 88 -1.45 20.03 44.44
CA ASN A 88 -1.85 18.67 44.78
C ASN A 88 -0.84 17.67 44.23
N ARG A 89 0.20 17.36 45.01
CA ARG A 89 1.26 16.38 44.69
C ARG A 89 0.69 15.05 44.18
N ARG A 90 -0.43 14.56 44.71
CA ARG A 90 -1.05 13.30 44.24
C ARG A 90 -1.59 13.43 42.82
N TRP A 91 -2.10 14.60 42.44
CA TRP A 91 -2.54 14.89 41.08
C TRP A 91 -1.34 15.01 40.14
N GLU A 92 -0.26 15.68 40.56
CA GLU A 92 0.99 15.77 39.78
C GLU A 92 1.59 14.38 39.50
N TYR A 93 1.70 13.51 40.52
CA TYR A 93 2.22 12.14 40.34
C TYR A 93 1.33 11.30 39.42
N ARG A 94 -0.01 11.40 39.54
CA ARG A 94 -0.93 10.70 38.65
C ARG A 94 -0.79 11.18 37.21
N ASN A 95 -0.68 12.49 37.01
CA ASN A 95 -0.51 13.09 35.69
C ASN A 95 0.83 12.66 35.05
N GLN A 96 1.92 12.67 35.82
CA GLN A 96 3.21 12.16 35.38
C GLN A 96 3.14 10.68 35.00
N LEU A 97 2.46 9.84 35.81
CA LEU A 97 2.28 8.42 35.50
C LEU A 97 1.52 8.21 34.19
N PHE A 98 0.44 8.97 33.94
CA PHE A 98 -0.29 8.90 32.68
C PHE A 98 0.58 9.31 31.48
N HIS A 99 1.41 10.35 31.62
CA HIS A 99 2.36 10.73 30.58
C HIS A 99 3.38 9.61 30.31
N TRP A 100 3.94 8.98 31.34
CA TRP A 100 4.87 7.85 31.18
C TRP A 100 4.22 6.63 30.53
N ILE A 101 2.98 6.30 30.88
CA ILE A 101 2.21 5.24 30.22
C ILE A 101 1.98 5.61 28.74
N GLY A 102 1.59 6.86 28.47
CA GLY A 102 1.40 7.35 27.11
C GLY A 102 2.67 7.25 26.26
N TYR A 103 3.82 7.68 26.82
CA TYR A 103 5.12 7.54 26.17
C TYR A 103 5.51 6.07 25.99
N GLY A 104 5.23 5.20 26.96
CA GLY A 104 5.46 3.76 26.84
C GLY A 104 4.64 3.11 25.72
N VAL A 105 3.36 3.46 25.61
CA VAL A 105 2.48 2.98 24.53
C VAL A 105 2.95 3.50 23.17
N LEU A 106 3.29 4.79 23.07
CA LEU A 106 3.82 5.37 21.83
C LEU A 106 5.15 4.73 21.41
N ALA A 107 6.07 4.53 22.35
CA ALA A 107 7.35 3.85 22.10
C ALA A 107 7.13 2.39 21.67
N GLY A 108 6.22 1.67 22.34
CA GLY A 108 5.85 0.30 21.97
C GLY A 108 5.24 0.22 20.57
N ALA A 109 4.29 1.10 20.26
CA ALA A 109 3.68 1.18 18.93
C ALA A 109 4.70 1.50 17.84
N LEU A 110 5.63 2.43 18.10
CA LEU A 110 6.72 2.79 17.19
C LEU A 110 7.65 1.60 16.95
N LEU A 111 8.02 0.85 18.00
CA LEU A 111 8.84 -0.35 17.87
C LEU A 111 8.15 -1.43 17.04
N ILE A 112 6.87 -1.71 17.30
CA ILE A 112 6.08 -2.69 16.54
C ILE A 112 6.00 -2.30 15.07
N ALA A 113 5.65 -1.04 14.78
CA ALA A 113 5.58 -0.53 13.41
C ALA A 113 6.94 -0.63 12.70
N SER A 114 8.02 -0.25 13.37
CA SER A 114 9.38 -0.32 12.83
C SER A 114 9.82 -1.76 12.57
N SER A 115 9.50 -2.70 13.47
CA SER A 115 9.76 -4.13 13.27
C SER A 115 8.96 -4.69 12.09
N LEU A 116 7.68 -4.37 11.97
CA LEU A 116 6.85 -4.79 10.84
C LEU A 116 7.39 -4.25 9.51
N TRP A 117 7.80 -2.99 9.45
CA TRP A 117 8.45 -2.42 8.27
C TRP A 117 9.79 -3.09 7.97
N GLY A 118 10.63 -3.35 8.97
CA GLY A 118 11.91 -4.02 8.77
C GLY A 118 11.76 -5.44 8.22
N ILE A 119 10.81 -6.22 8.77
CA ILE A 119 10.49 -7.56 8.28
C ILE A 119 9.95 -7.49 6.84
N SER A 120 9.01 -6.58 6.59
CA SER A 120 8.43 -6.38 5.26
C SER A 120 9.51 -6.00 4.24
N TYR A 121 10.40 -5.08 4.60
CA TYR A 121 11.51 -4.65 3.75
C TYR A 121 12.43 -5.81 3.41
N TYR A 122 12.86 -6.59 4.41
CA TYR A 122 13.75 -7.73 4.21
C TYR A 122 13.13 -8.80 3.32
N GLN A 123 11.86 -9.17 3.57
CA GLN A 123 11.15 -10.16 2.75
C GLN A 123 10.96 -9.67 1.31
N ASN A 124 10.59 -8.41 1.11
CA ASN A 124 10.46 -7.83 -0.24
C ASN A 124 11.82 -7.79 -0.95
N GLN A 125 12.90 -7.39 -0.27
CA GLN A 125 14.23 -7.36 -0.86
C GLN A 125 14.72 -8.76 -1.26
N GLN A 126 14.50 -9.78 -0.42
CA GLN A 126 14.80 -11.16 -0.79
C GLN A 126 13.99 -11.62 -2.01
N TYR A 127 12.71 -11.25 -2.09
CA TYR A 127 11.87 -11.55 -3.24
C TYR A 127 12.40 -10.88 -4.51
N LEU A 128 12.75 -9.59 -4.45
CA LEU A 128 13.36 -8.85 -5.56
C LEU A 128 14.66 -9.51 -6.04
N GLN A 129 15.51 -9.95 -5.10
CA GLN A 129 16.75 -10.66 -5.43
C GLN A 129 16.49 -12.00 -6.13
N GLN A 130 15.47 -12.76 -5.69
CA GLN A 130 15.09 -14.01 -6.35
C GLN A 130 14.61 -13.79 -7.78
N VAL A 131 13.79 -12.76 -8.02
CA VAL A 131 13.35 -12.39 -9.37
C VAL A 131 14.54 -11.93 -10.20
N ALA A 132 15.39 -11.04 -9.66
CA ALA A 132 16.57 -10.52 -10.35
C ALA A 132 17.55 -11.63 -10.76
N ALA A 133 17.72 -12.67 -9.94
CA ALA A 133 18.56 -13.82 -10.26
C ALA A 133 18.04 -14.65 -11.45
N ARG A 134 16.72 -14.62 -11.74
CA ARG A 134 16.11 -15.34 -12.87
C ARG A 134 16.17 -14.56 -14.19
N VAL A 135 16.24 -13.23 -14.12
CA VAL A 135 16.32 -12.34 -15.29
C VAL A 135 17.46 -12.70 -16.26
N PRO A 136 18.72 -12.94 -15.83
CA PRO A 136 19.80 -13.27 -16.77
C PRO A 136 19.54 -14.58 -17.52
N LEU A 137 19.01 -15.60 -16.85
CA LEU A 137 18.68 -16.88 -17.49
C LEU A 137 17.62 -16.72 -18.58
N ILE A 138 16.59 -15.92 -18.32
CA ILE A 138 15.55 -15.62 -19.33
C ILE A 138 16.13 -14.78 -20.47
N ARG A 139 17.06 -13.86 -20.19
CA ARG A 139 17.73 -13.07 -21.23
C ARG A 139 18.54 -13.95 -22.18
N GLU A 140 19.29 -14.91 -21.65
CA GLU A 140 20.03 -15.88 -22.46
C GLU A 140 19.08 -16.76 -23.29
N GLN A 141 18.01 -17.28 -22.68
CA GLN A 141 16.98 -18.04 -23.40
C GLN A 141 16.33 -17.21 -24.52
N SER A 142 16.05 -15.93 -24.27
CA SER A 142 15.50 -15.03 -25.29
C SER A 142 16.45 -14.90 -26.49
N GLN A 143 17.76 -14.81 -26.25
CA GLN A 143 18.74 -14.73 -27.34
C GLN A 143 18.78 -16.03 -28.13
N GLN A 144 18.76 -17.19 -27.47
CA GLN A 144 18.73 -18.49 -28.15
C GLN A 144 17.49 -18.64 -29.03
N VAL A 145 16.32 -18.27 -28.51
CA VAL A 145 15.03 -18.38 -29.22
C VAL A 145 14.95 -17.48 -30.44
N ILE A 146 15.49 -16.26 -30.37
CA ILE A 146 15.47 -15.31 -31.50
C ILE A 146 16.33 -15.79 -32.68
N HIS A 147 17.43 -16.48 -32.40
CA HIS A 147 18.34 -16.97 -33.44
C HIS A 147 17.97 -18.35 -33.98
N GLN A 148 17.05 -19.07 -33.32
CA GLN A 148 16.58 -20.36 -33.79
C GLN A 148 15.63 -20.18 -34.98
N PRO A 149 15.71 -21.07 -35.99
CA PRO A 149 14.75 -21.09 -37.07
C PRO A 149 13.34 -21.30 -36.53
N ALA A 150 12.37 -20.63 -37.15
CA ALA A 150 10.98 -20.56 -36.72
C ALA A 150 10.17 -21.85 -37.02
N ASP A 151 10.84 -22.97 -37.25
CA ASP A 151 10.25 -24.19 -37.81
C ASP A 151 9.33 -24.92 -36.83
N ASN A 152 9.58 -24.79 -35.52
CA ASN A 152 8.78 -25.44 -34.49
C ASN A 152 8.19 -24.43 -33.49
N ILE A 153 6.87 -24.42 -33.34
CA ILE A 153 6.17 -23.60 -32.34
C ILE A 153 6.46 -24.09 -30.91
N PHE A 154 6.65 -25.40 -30.71
CA PHE A 154 6.83 -26.00 -29.38
C PHE A 154 8.14 -25.58 -28.70
N ASP A 155 9.17 -25.20 -29.46
CA ASP A 155 10.46 -24.75 -28.90
C ASP A 155 10.34 -23.43 -28.12
N LEU A 156 9.27 -22.66 -28.34
CA LEU A 156 8.98 -21.44 -27.57
C LEU A 156 8.39 -21.73 -26.19
N LEU A 157 7.79 -22.91 -25.98
CA LEU A 157 7.05 -23.22 -24.76
C LEU A 157 7.91 -23.07 -23.49
N PRO A 158 9.15 -23.59 -23.41
CA PRO A 158 9.96 -23.41 -22.21
C PRO A 158 10.20 -21.93 -21.88
N PHE A 159 10.46 -21.11 -22.90
CA PHE A 159 10.69 -19.67 -22.73
C PHE A 159 9.43 -18.94 -22.27
N LEU A 160 8.29 -19.17 -22.92
CA LEU A 160 7.01 -18.55 -22.56
C LEU A 160 6.55 -18.97 -21.16
N ASN A 161 6.70 -20.25 -20.82
CA ASN A 161 6.42 -20.78 -19.48
C ASN A 161 7.30 -20.12 -18.42
N ASN A 162 8.59 -19.90 -18.70
CA ASN A 162 9.50 -19.25 -17.77
C ASN A 162 9.17 -17.75 -17.58
N LEU A 163 8.72 -17.07 -18.63
CA LEU A 163 8.25 -15.68 -18.54
C LEU A 163 7.02 -15.55 -17.62
N VAL A 164 6.02 -16.43 -17.77
CA VAL A 164 4.83 -16.43 -16.90
C VAL A 164 5.20 -16.74 -15.45
N LYS A 165 6.20 -17.60 -15.23
CA LYS A 165 6.68 -17.98 -13.90
C LYS A 165 7.65 -16.99 -13.28
N LEU A 166 8.12 -15.98 -14.03
CA LEU A 166 9.10 -15.00 -13.57
C LEU A 166 8.69 -14.29 -12.25
N PRO A 167 7.46 -13.73 -12.13
CA PRO A 167 7.05 -13.06 -10.90
C PRO A 167 6.70 -14.03 -9.77
N LEU A 168 6.43 -15.32 -10.07
CA LEU A 168 5.98 -16.31 -9.10
C LEU A 168 7.08 -16.62 -8.09
N SER A 169 6.73 -16.56 -6.81
CA SER A 169 7.61 -16.97 -5.72
C SER A 169 7.23 -18.38 -5.23
N ALA A 170 8.20 -19.16 -4.80
CA ALA A 170 7.94 -20.47 -4.18
C ALA A 170 7.43 -20.33 -2.72
N ARG A 171 7.56 -19.13 -2.12
CA ARG A 171 7.32 -18.89 -0.69
C ARG A 171 5.94 -18.30 -0.40
N PHE A 172 5.32 -17.64 -1.38
CA PHE A 172 4.02 -17.00 -1.23
C PHE A 172 3.32 -16.83 -2.59
N SER A 173 1.98 -16.82 -2.57
CA SER A 173 1.14 -16.44 -3.70
C SER A 173 1.09 -14.92 -3.87
N LEU A 174 1.20 -14.43 -5.11
CA LEU A 174 1.05 -13.00 -5.40
C LEU A 174 -0.38 -12.49 -5.13
N ASP A 175 -1.38 -13.35 -5.30
CA ASP A 175 -2.79 -12.98 -5.07
C ASP A 175 -3.11 -12.78 -3.58
N ASN A 176 -2.39 -13.50 -2.71
CA ASN A 176 -2.55 -13.42 -1.25
C ASN A 176 -1.17 -13.34 -0.57
N PRO A 177 -0.51 -12.17 -0.60
CA PRO A 177 0.77 -12.01 0.08
C PRO A 177 0.56 -12.04 1.60
N PRO A 178 1.51 -12.60 2.38
CA PRO A 178 1.42 -12.65 3.83
C PRO A 178 1.39 -11.23 4.43
N LEU A 179 0.71 -11.06 5.57
CA LEU A 179 0.58 -9.77 6.25
C LEU A 179 1.94 -9.12 6.55
N THR A 180 2.97 -9.93 6.78
CA THR A 180 4.36 -9.48 7.00
C THR A 180 4.96 -8.74 5.81
N MET A 181 4.45 -8.93 4.59
CA MET A 181 4.89 -8.20 3.38
C MET A 181 3.97 -7.02 3.04
N ARG A 182 2.77 -6.97 3.62
CA ARG A 182 1.70 -6.01 3.30
C ARG A 182 1.79 -4.68 4.05
N ALA A 183 2.86 -4.45 4.82
CA ALA A 183 3.07 -3.22 5.58
C ALA A 183 3.42 -1.99 4.70
N GLY A 184 2.84 -1.88 3.50
CA GLY A 184 3.00 -0.75 2.56
C GLY A 184 4.19 -0.84 1.61
N LEU A 185 5.11 -1.79 1.80
CA LEU A 185 6.35 -1.92 1.00
C LEU A 185 6.29 -3.03 -0.06
N TYR A 186 5.14 -3.66 -0.26
CA TYR A 186 4.99 -4.74 -1.21
C TYR A 186 5.13 -4.27 -2.65
N ARG A 187 6.07 -4.86 -3.39
CA ARG A 187 6.34 -4.55 -4.81
C ARG A 187 5.96 -5.68 -5.77
N GLY A 188 5.34 -6.76 -5.28
CA GLY A 188 4.99 -7.91 -6.12
C GLY A 188 4.05 -7.57 -7.28
N ASN A 189 3.03 -6.74 -7.04
CA ASN A 189 2.10 -6.31 -8.09
C ASN A 189 2.80 -5.60 -9.26
N GLN A 190 3.74 -4.70 -8.94
CA GLN A 190 4.48 -3.96 -9.97
C GLN A 190 5.35 -4.91 -10.82
N ILE A 191 5.89 -5.96 -10.20
CA ILE A 191 6.69 -6.97 -10.90
C ILE A 191 5.81 -7.90 -11.72
N SER A 192 4.65 -8.33 -11.21
CA SER A 192 3.71 -9.15 -11.97
C SER A 192 3.20 -8.41 -13.19
N ASP A 193 2.86 -7.12 -13.05
CA ASP A 193 2.39 -6.28 -14.15
C ASP A 193 3.49 -6.12 -15.20
N ALA A 194 4.73 -5.83 -14.78
CA ALA A 194 5.86 -5.72 -15.68
C ALA A 194 6.16 -7.06 -16.40
N ALA A 195 6.13 -8.18 -15.68
CA ALA A 195 6.33 -9.50 -16.27
C ALA A 195 5.20 -9.86 -17.24
N TRP A 196 3.97 -9.48 -16.95
CA TRP A 196 2.81 -9.69 -17.81
C TRP A 196 2.93 -8.90 -19.12
N VAL A 197 3.35 -7.63 -19.06
CA VAL A 197 3.62 -6.83 -20.26
C VAL A 197 4.73 -7.46 -21.11
N LEU A 198 5.82 -7.92 -20.48
CA LEU A 198 6.90 -8.62 -21.18
C LEU A 198 6.41 -9.91 -21.84
N TYR A 199 5.59 -10.68 -21.16
CA TYR A 199 4.99 -11.90 -21.69
C TYR A 199 4.07 -11.61 -22.89
N GLN A 200 3.18 -10.62 -22.79
CA GLN A 200 2.33 -10.22 -23.93
C GLN A 200 3.16 -9.76 -25.13
N ASN A 201 4.23 -9.02 -24.90
CA ASN A 201 5.14 -8.61 -25.96
C ASN A 201 5.84 -9.81 -26.60
N ALA A 202 6.29 -10.80 -25.81
CA ALA A 202 6.88 -12.03 -26.32
C ALA A 202 5.89 -12.86 -27.14
N LEU A 203 4.62 -12.94 -26.73
CA LEU A 203 3.57 -13.59 -27.53
C LEU A 203 3.42 -12.91 -28.89
N LYS A 204 3.37 -11.58 -28.92
CA LYS A 204 3.22 -10.81 -30.17
C LYS A 204 4.45 -10.85 -31.07
N SER A 205 5.66 -10.82 -30.50
CA SER A 205 6.90 -10.73 -31.28
C SER A 205 7.45 -12.09 -31.69
N LEU A 206 7.17 -13.15 -30.94
CA LEU A 206 7.75 -14.49 -31.18
C LEU A 206 6.69 -15.52 -31.55
N LEU A 207 5.58 -15.62 -30.81
CA LEU A 207 4.55 -16.63 -31.07
C LEU A 207 3.70 -16.29 -32.29
N LEU A 208 3.26 -15.04 -32.42
CA LEU A 208 2.39 -14.60 -33.52
C LEU A 208 3.02 -14.79 -34.91
N PRO A 209 4.31 -14.45 -35.18
CA PRO A 209 4.93 -14.75 -36.46
C PRO A 209 4.97 -16.25 -36.76
N ARG A 210 5.28 -17.11 -35.78
CA ARG A 210 5.29 -18.57 -35.98
C ARG A 210 3.90 -19.12 -36.28
N VAL A 211 2.87 -18.61 -35.60
CA VAL A 211 1.46 -18.93 -35.90
C VAL A 211 1.10 -18.50 -37.33
N ALA A 212 1.49 -17.29 -37.75
CA ALA A 212 1.25 -16.80 -39.10
C ALA A 212 1.91 -17.67 -40.18
N GLN A 213 3.17 -18.05 -39.95
CA GLN A 213 3.90 -18.94 -40.85
C GLN A 213 3.28 -20.33 -40.90
N GLN A 214 2.88 -20.88 -39.75
CA GLN A 214 2.24 -22.19 -39.69
C GLN A 214 0.91 -22.21 -40.46
N ILE A 215 0.05 -21.21 -40.28
CA ILE A 215 -1.21 -21.08 -41.03
C ILE A 215 -0.92 -20.96 -42.54
N THR A 216 0.11 -20.19 -42.91
CA THR A 216 0.51 -20.01 -44.32
C THR A 216 1.04 -21.32 -44.92
N ASN A 217 1.85 -22.08 -44.17
CA ASN A 217 2.39 -23.36 -44.59
C ASN A 217 1.29 -24.42 -44.72
N ILE A 218 0.35 -24.48 -43.78
CA ILE A 218 -0.82 -25.36 -43.85
C ILE A 218 -1.65 -25.04 -45.10
N LEU A 219 -1.91 -23.75 -45.38
CA LEU A 219 -2.63 -23.35 -46.58
C LEU A 219 -1.85 -23.65 -47.87
N ARG A 220 -0.52 -23.46 -47.87
CA ARG A 220 0.33 -23.73 -49.05
C ARG A 220 0.41 -25.21 -49.39
N ASN A 221 0.48 -26.06 -48.37
CA ASN A 221 0.60 -27.52 -48.52
C ASN A 221 -0.75 -28.24 -48.59
N ASP A 222 -1.86 -27.50 -48.59
CA ASP A 222 -3.19 -28.08 -48.73
C ASP A 222 -3.38 -28.73 -50.13
N PRO A 223 -3.60 -30.06 -50.20
CA PRO A 223 -3.78 -30.78 -51.46
C PRO A 223 -5.13 -30.47 -52.14
N GLY A 224 -6.09 -29.86 -51.44
CA GLY A 224 -7.39 -29.47 -52.01
C GLY A 224 -8.40 -30.61 -52.17
N ASP A 225 -8.16 -31.76 -51.54
CA ASP A 225 -9.03 -32.95 -51.61
C ASP A 225 -10.30 -32.80 -50.74
N ASP A 226 -10.17 -32.17 -49.57
CA ASP A 226 -11.29 -31.87 -48.68
C ASP A 226 -11.71 -30.38 -48.78
N ASN A 227 -12.84 -30.13 -49.43
CA ASN A 227 -13.41 -28.79 -49.60
C ASN A 227 -13.66 -28.10 -48.25
N ALA A 228 -14.12 -28.82 -47.22
CA ALA A 228 -14.36 -28.22 -45.91
C ALA A 228 -13.04 -27.77 -45.27
N TYR A 229 -11.99 -28.58 -45.39
CA TYR A 229 -10.66 -28.26 -44.93
C TYR A 229 -10.06 -27.04 -45.63
N SER A 230 -10.08 -27.01 -46.97
CA SER A 230 -9.53 -25.91 -47.77
C SER A 230 -10.23 -24.58 -47.49
N ARG A 231 -11.55 -24.59 -47.31
CA ARG A 231 -12.31 -23.39 -46.91
C ARG A 231 -11.90 -22.89 -45.52
N ASN A 232 -11.74 -23.80 -44.56
CA ASN A 232 -11.33 -23.43 -43.20
C ASN A 232 -9.89 -22.90 -43.16
N ALA A 233 -8.97 -23.48 -43.93
CA ALA A 233 -7.60 -22.99 -44.08
C ALA A 233 -7.55 -21.57 -44.67
N LEU A 234 -8.33 -21.34 -45.73
CA LEU A 234 -8.43 -20.01 -46.33
C LEU A 234 -9.08 -19.00 -45.37
N ARG A 235 -10.12 -19.41 -44.63
CA ARG A 235 -10.76 -18.58 -43.60
C ARG A 235 -9.76 -18.19 -42.51
N ALA A 236 -8.99 -19.14 -41.99
CA ALA A 236 -7.97 -18.89 -40.97
C ALA A 236 -6.89 -17.92 -41.46
N TYR A 237 -6.40 -18.10 -42.69
CA TYR A 237 -5.48 -17.15 -43.31
C TYR A 237 -6.12 -15.77 -43.44
N GLN A 238 -7.35 -15.66 -43.97
CA GLN A 238 -8.03 -14.38 -44.12
C GLN A 238 -8.22 -13.65 -42.79
N MET A 239 -8.57 -14.34 -41.71
CA MET A 239 -8.74 -13.72 -40.38
C MET A 239 -7.47 -13.02 -39.88
N LEU A 240 -6.29 -13.57 -40.18
CA LEU A 240 -5.02 -13.00 -39.74
C LEU A 240 -4.60 -11.77 -40.57
N TYR A 241 -5.08 -11.63 -41.81
CA TYR A 241 -4.79 -10.50 -42.70
C TYR A 241 -5.94 -9.49 -42.83
N GLN A 242 -7.14 -9.86 -42.41
CA GLN A 242 -8.36 -9.06 -42.48
C GLN A 242 -9.05 -9.06 -41.12
N PRO A 243 -8.75 -8.06 -40.26
CA PRO A 243 -9.27 -7.97 -38.89
C PRO A 243 -10.80 -7.96 -38.76
N ARG A 244 -11.51 -7.64 -39.85
CA ARG A 244 -12.97 -7.42 -39.85
C ARG A 244 -13.78 -8.65 -39.41
N ASN A 245 -13.27 -9.85 -39.66
CA ASN A 245 -13.96 -11.11 -39.34
C ASN A 245 -13.12 -11.99 -38.40
N TYR A 246 -12.31 -11.37 -37.54
CA TYR A 246 -11.41 -12.09 -36.64
C TYR A 246 -12.18 -12.89 -35.58
N ASP A 247 -11.89 -14.18 -35.49
CA ASP A 247 -12.43 -15.10 -34.50
C ASP A 247 -11.26 -15.88 -33.88
N GLY A 248 -10.84 -15.47 -32.68
CA GLY A 248 -9.69 -16.03 -31.99
C GLY A 248 -9.91 -17.50 -31.59
N GLU A 249 -11.12 -17.83 -31.12
CA GLU A 249 -11.47 -19.18 -30.69
C GLU A 249 -11.44 -20.16 -31.87
N PHE A 250 -12.00 -19.75 -33.02
CA PHE A 250 -11.92 -20.55 -34.25
C PHE A 250 -10.47 -20.75 -34.69
N LEU A 251 -9.65 -19.69 -34.72
CA LEU A 251 -8.25 -19.78 -35.12
C LEU A 251 -7.45 -20.72 -34.21
N ARG A 252 -7.65 -20.61 -32.90
CA ARG A 252 -7.00 -21.47 -31.89
C ARG A 252 -7.41 -22.93 -32.05
N ALA A 253 -8.71 -23.22 -32.11
CA ALA A 253 -9.23 -24.57 -32.24
C ALA A 253 -8.78 -25.22 -33.56
N TRP A 254 -8.86 -24.48 -34.67
CA TRP A 254 -8.42 -24.96 -35.98
C TRP A 254 -6.90 -25.20 -36.02
N LEU A 255 -6.09 -24.29 -35.46
CA LEU A 255 -4.64 -24.46 -35.41
C LEU A 255 -4.24 -25.68 -34.57
N LEU A 256 -4.84 -25.86 -33.39
CA LEU A 256 -4.55 -27.00 -32.52
C LEU A 256 -4.92 -28.32 -33.16
N GLN A 257 -6.08 -28.40 -33.84
CA GLN A 257 -6.49 -29.59 -34.57
C GLN A 257 -5.49 -29.96 -35.68
N ASN A 258 -4.94 -28.95 -36.37
CA ASN A 258 -3.96 -29.18 -37.43
C ASN A 258 -2.58 -29.56 -36.90
N LEU A 259 -2.14 -28.91 -35.82
CA LEU A 259 -0.93 -29.30 -35.12
C LEU A 259 -1.02 -30.75 -34.64
N GLN A 260 -2.20 -31.18 -34.16
CA GLN A 260 -2.49 -32.57 -33.76
C GLN A 260 -2.25 -33.61 -34.86
N ARG A 261 -2.47 -33.24 -36.13
CA ARG A 261 -2.26 -34.12 -37.28
C ARG A 261 -0.79 -34.25 -37.67
N SER A 262 0.04 -33.30 -37.26
CA SER A 262 1.47 -33.23 -37.62
C SER A 262 2.36 -33.12 -36.37
N LEU A 263 2.03 -33.87 -35.30
CA LEU A 263 2.86 -33.88 -34.10
C LEU A 263 4.22 -34.52 -34.39
N PRO A 264 5.33 -33.89 -34.00
CA PRO A 264 6.58 -34.60 -33.81
C PRO A 264 6.44 -35.62 -32.66
N ASP A 265 7.10 -36.77 -32.78
CA ASP A 265 7.10 -37.83 -31.74
C ASP A 265 7.62 -37.37 -30.36
N THR A 266 8.29 -36.22 -30.32
CA THR A 266 8.87 -35.62 -29.11
C THR A 266 7.88 -34.81 -28.27
N VAL A 267 6.68 -34.51 -28.80
CA VAL A 267 5.71 -33.60 -28.16
C VAL A 267 4.70 -34.36 -27.31
N SER A 268 4.56 -33.96 -26.04
CA SER A 268 3.60 -34.56 -25.12
C SER A 268 2.22 -33.89 -25.18
N ALA A 269 1.18 -34.59 -24.70
CA ALA A 269 -0.14 -34.01 -24.49
C ALA A 269 -0.11 -32.79 -23.54
N ARG A 270 0.85 -32.76 -22.60
CA ARG A 270 1.08 -31.61 -21.71
C ARG A 270 1.52 -30.37 -22.48
N ASP A 271 2.38 -30.54 -23.48
CA ASP A 271 2.92 -29.43 -24.27
C ASP A 271 1.82 -28.81 -25.14
N LEU A 272 0.90 -29.64 -25.67
CA LEU A 272 -0.30 -29.17 -26.35
C LEU A 272 -1.22 -28.35 -25.45
N GLN A 273 -1.45 -28.79 -24.20
CA GLN A 273 -2.25 -28.05 -23.24
C GLN A 273 -1.61 -26.70 -22.88
N GLN A 274 -0.29 -26.68 -22.70
CA GLN A 274 0.44 -25.43 -22.45
C GLN A 274 0.35 -24.49 -23.65
N LEU A 275 0.51 -25.02 -24.86
CA LEU A 275 0.39 -24.23 -26.08
C LEU A 275 -1.03 -23.68 -26.26
N ASP A 276 -2.07 -24.47 -26.02
CA ASP A 276 -3.46 -24.02 -26.06
C ASP A 276 -3.68 -22.83 -25.11
N TRP A 277 -3.17 -22.91 -23.88
CA TRP A 277 -3.24 -21.79 -22.94
C TRP A 277 -2.53 -20.54 -23.46
N HIS A 278 -1.31 -20.67 -24.00
CA HIS A 278 -0.59 -19.53 -24.58
C HIS A 278 -1.30 -18.94 -25.81
N LEU A 279 -1.88 -19.80 -26.66
CA LEU A 279 -2.65 -19.39 -27.83
C LEU A 279 -3.93 -18.68 -27.42
N SER A 280 -4.60 -19.11 -26.35
CA SER A 280 -5.79 -18.42 -25.84
C SER A 280 -5.43 -17.02 -25.33
N GLN A 281 -4.27 -16.85 -24.68
CA GLN A 281 -3.79 -15.53 -24.26
C GLN A 281 -3.45 -14.62 -25.45
N LEU A 282 -2.95 -15.16 -26.56
CA LEU A 282 -2.59 -14.38 -27.75
C LEU A 282 -3.81 -14.06 -28.62
N LEU A 283 -4.61 -15.07 -28.95
CA LEU A 283 -5.64 -15.00 -29.99
C LEU A 283 -7.02 -14.60 -29.45
N ASP A 284 -7.38 -15.01 -28.24
CA ASP A 284 -8.75 -14.76 -27.73
C ASP A 284 -8.87 -13.35 -27.12
N GLN A 285 -7.77 -12.79 -26.58
CA GLN A 285 -7.83 -11.52 -25.84
C GLN A 285 -7.87 -10.27 -26.73
N GLN A 286 -7.24 -10.31 -27.90
CA GLN A 286 -7.11 -9.14 -28.77
C GLN A 286 -7.10 -9.57 -30.24
N ILE A 287 -7.66 -8.72 -31.09
CA ILE A 287 -7.58 -8.90 -32.54
C ILE A 287 -6.11 -8.81 -32.96
N GLN A 288 -5.58 -9.91 -33.48
CA GLN A 288 -4.20 -9.99 -33.98
C GLN A 288 -4.17 -9.87 -35.50
N SER A 289 -3.15 -9.17 -35.99
CA SER A 289 -2.84 -9.07 -37.42
C SER A 289 -1.49 -9.71 -37.69
N SER A 290 -1.35 -10.40 -38.82
CA SER A 290 -0.08 -11.00 -39.23
C SER A 290 1.02 -9.93 -39.29
N PRO A 291 2.21 -10.19 -38.72
CA PRO A 291 3.36 -9.31 -38.87
C PRO A 291 3.98 -9.39 -40.28
N TYR A 292 3.62 -10.40 -41.07
CA TYR A 292 4.09 -10.56 -42.45
C TYR A 292 3.20 -9.85 -43.45
N ALA A 293 3.77 -9.45 -44.59
CA ALA A 293 2.99 -8.98 -45.72
C ALA A 293 2.06 -10.09 -46.25
N ARG A 294 0.88 -9.71 -46.73
CA ARG A 294 -0.09 -10.63 -47.32
C ARG A 294 0.46 -11.16 -48.66
N ASP A 295 0.57 -12.47 -48.79
CA ASP A 295 0.83 -13.11 -50.08
C ASP A 295 -0.48 -13.13 -50.90
N ASN A 296 -0.65 -12.10 -51.73
CA ASN A 296 -1.82 -11.96 -52.60
C ASN A 296 -1.85 -13.03 -53.70
N ALA A 297 -0.69 -13.52 -54.15
CA ALA A 297 -0.61 -14.53 -55.20
C ALA A 297 -1.07 -15.90 -54.67
N LEU A 298 -0.66 -16.28 -53.47
CA LEU A 298 -1.13 -17.49 -52.80
C LEU A 298 -2.65 -17.47 -52.59
N MET A 299 -3.17 -16.34 -52.12
CA MET A 299 -4.60 -16.16 -51.88
C MET A 299 -5.42 -16.27 -53.17
N MET A 300 -5.02 -15.58 -54.24
CA MET A 300 -5.70 -15.65 -55.53
C MET A 300 -5.65 -17.06 -56.13
N ARG A 301 -4.50 -17.74 -56.02
CA ARG A 301 -4.36 -19.13 -56.47
C ARG A 301 -5.33 -20.07 -55.75
N LYS A 302 -5.39 -20.00 -54.42
CA LYS A 302 -6.29 -20.85 -53.62
C LYS A 302 -7.77 -20.51 -53.81
N LEU A 303 -8.11 -19.22 -54.00
CA LEU A 303 -9.46 -18.82 -54.40
C LEU A 303 -9.87 -19.40 -55.76
N ALA A 304 -8.97 -19.33 -56.75
CA ALA A 304 -9.21 -19.89 -58.08
C ALA A 304 -9.34 -21.43 -58.04
N GLU A 305 -8.52 -22.13 -57.26
CA GLU A 305 -8.63 -23.57 -57.03
C GLU A 305 -9.99 -23.93 -56.40
N ASN A 306 -10.41 -23.22 -55.35
CA ASN A 306 -11.70 -23.44 -54.70
C ASN A 306 -12.89 -23.17 -55.63
N LEU A 307 -12.84 -22.12 -56.45
CA LEU A 307 -13.87 -21.82 -57.45
C LEU A 307 -13.95 -22.92 -58.52
N LYS A 308 -12.80 -23.43 -58.99
CA LYS A 308 -12.76 -24.53 -59.96
C LYS A 308 -13.36 -25.82 -59.38
N ILE A 309 -13.06 -26.14 -58.12
CA ILE A 309 -13.64 -27.31 -57.43
C ILE A 309 -15.16 -27.12 -57.25
N ALA A 310 -15.61 -25.92 -56.90
CA ALA A 310 -17.03 -25.61 -56.76
C ALA A 310 -17.79 -25.73 -58.11
N ASP A 311 -17.18 -25.28 -59.20
CA ASP A 311 -17.74 -25.41 -60.56
C ASP A 311 -17.79 -26.88 -61.00
N GLN A 312 -16.76 -27.67 -60.70
CA GLN A 312 -16.74 -29.12 -60.95
C GLN A 312 -17.79 -29.87 -60.13
N ALA A 313 -17.98 -29.51 -58.86
CA ALA A 313 -19.02 -30.09 -58.01
C ALA A 313 -20.43 -29.70 -58.46
N GLY A 314 -20.62 -28.44 -58.91
CA GLY A 314 -21.87 -27.97 -59.51
C GLY A 314 -22.18 -28.65 -60.84
N GLY A 315 -21.16 -28.88 -61.67
CA GLY A 315 -21.27 -29.61 -62.94
C GLY A 315 -21.65 -31.09 -62.75
N MET A 316 -21.10 -31.76 -61.73
CA MET A 316 -21.50 -33.14 -61.39
C MET A 316 -22.95 -33.24 -60.89
N LEU A 317 -23.43 -32.25 -60.15
CA LEU A 317 -24.84 -32.19 -59.70
C LEU A 317 -25.82 -31.85 -60.84
N ALA A 318 -25.36 -31.14 -61.88
CA ALA A 318 -26.15 -30.83 -63.07
C ALA A 318 -26.22 -31.97 -64.10
N VAL A 319 -25.34 -32.98 -64.00
CA VAL A 319 -25.28 -34.17 -64.87
C VAL A 319 -25.90 -35.39 -64.18
N ALA A 320 -26.99 -35.22 -63.44
CA ALA A 320 -27.90 -36.33 -63.13
C ALA A 320 -28.85 -36.55 -64.33
N PRO A 321 -28.95 -37.76 -64.89
CA PRO A 321 -29.75 -37.98 -66.09
C PRO A 321 -31.23 -37.74 -65.79
N ARG A 322 -31.86 -36.86 -66.58
CA ARG A 322 -33.32 -36.77 -66.65
C ARG A 322 -33.85 -38.13 -67.09
N HIS A 323 -34.54 -38.84 -66.20
CA HIS A 323 -35.36 -39.99 -66.57
C HIS A 323 -36.34 -39.56 -67.68
N PRO A 324 -36.39 -40.24 -68.83
CA PRO A 324 -37.43 -40.00 -69.81
C PRO A 324 -38.76 -40.49 -69.25
N ALA A 325 -39.80 -39.66 -69.38
CA ALA A 325 -41.17 -39.97 -68.99
C ALA A 325 -41.67 -41.26 -69.68
N PRO A 326 -42.49 -42.09 -69.01
CA PRO A 326 -43.06 -43.26 -69.66
C PRO A 326 -44.14 -42.84 -70.65
N GLN A 327 -44.00 -43.30 -71.89
CA GLN A 327 -45.07 -43.23 -72.90
C GLN A 327 -46.22 -44.17 -72.49
N SER A 328 -47.41 -43.60 -72.34
CA SER A 328 -48.65 -44.33 -72.12
C SER A 328 -49.12 -44.98 -73.43
N ASN A 329 -48.81 -46.25 -73.63
CA ASN A 329 -49.53 -47.08 -74.60
C ASN A 329 -50.72 -47.72 -73.91
N SER A 330 -51.92 -47.23 -74.23
CA SER A 330 -53.17 -47.92 -73.95
C SER A 330 -53.54 -48.74 -75.18
N HIS A 331 -53.29 -50.04 -75.12
CA HIS A 331 -53.94 -51.02 -75.98
C HIS A 331 -54.83 -51.90 -75.12
N SER A 332 -56.07 -51.95 -75.58
CA SER A 332 -57.20 -52.81 -75.27
C SER A 332 -56.84 -54.27 -75.00
N GLU A 333 -57.39 -54.84 -73.94
CA GLU A 333 -58.17 -56.09 -73.94
C GLU A 333 -58.98 -56.21 -72.64
#